data_AF-A0A6J3CBZ8-F1
#
_entry.id   AF-A0A6J3CBZ8-F1
#
_cell.length_a   1.000
_cell.length_b   1.000
_cell.length_c   1.000
_cell.angle_alpha   90.00
_cell.angle_beta   90.00
_cell.angle_gamma   90.00
#
_symmetry.space_group_name_H-M   'P 1'
#
loop_
_entity.id
_entity.type
_entity.pdbx_description
1 polymer ?
#
loop_
_entity_poly.entity_id
_entity_poly.type
_entity_poly.pdbx_seq_one_letter_code
_entity_poly.pdbx_strand_id
1 'polypeptide(L)'
;MNISSPSHIYPTFTKPEIVGYMSVDVSRQYHSDLSQLKYLTVIPNGRIALDLNYGIEKAVKRTTDNNNEQIVLLLKFLLDKRPALPTNSFEPMFITYRRTLISVMCSAFCNKDCLHIAATLYNNNVYLCSLETPQDVQKRLSRSLQEIKFCAWGYKFEQFMLSDLPNLKPDIDKPVIENEEFSIFYRAMFGKHNLLYGAQIDGLLATTENVSGPPKMANNEENINYLKNNEFIELKTNREICNRRQEQNFKASGLLKLR
;
A
#
# COMPACT_ATOMS: atom_id res chain seq x y z
N MET A 1 43.12 23.68 0.30
CA MET A 1 42.65 22.35 -0.12
C MET A 1 41.17 22.45 -0.40
N ASN A 2 40.78 22.43 -1.67
CA ASN A 2 39.37 22.35 -2.07
C ASN A 2 38.88 20.94 -1.73
N ILE A 3 38.03 20.82 -0.71
CA ILE A 3 37.23 19.61 -0.53
C ILE A 3 36.15 19.70 -1.59
N SER A 4 36.40 19.09 -2.75
CA SER A 4 35.35 18.83 -3.73
C SER A 4 34.27 18.00 -3.03
N SER A 5 33.12 18.61 -2.79
CA SER A 5 31.89 17.90 -2.45
C SER A 5 31.70 16.75 -3.45
N PRO A 6 31.52 15.50 -3.02
CA PRO A 6 31.29 14.40 -3.94
C PRO A 6 30.06 14.76 -4.77
N SER A 7 30.17 14.66 -6.09
CA SER A 7 29.03 14.74 -6.98
C SER A 7 27.96 13.79 -6.44
N HIS A 8 26.81 14.34 -6.03
CA HIS A 8 25.70 13.54 -5.53
C HIS A 8 25.15 12.71 -6.70
N ILE A 9 25.70 11.52 -6.90
CA ILE A 9 25.15 10.53 -7.81
C ILE A 9 23.88 10.01 -7.15
N TYR A 10 22.73 10.50 -7.61
CA TYR A 10 21.46 9.91 -7.23
C TYR A 10 21.41 8.48 -7.77
N PRO A 11 21.09 7.48 -6.93
CA PRO A 11 20.91 6.12 -7.42
C PRO A 11 19.78 6.10 -8.45
N THR A 12 20.00 5.37 -9.55
CA THR A 12 18.97 5.17 -10.57
C THR A 12 17.84 4.33 -9.99
N PHE A 13 16.60 4.71 -10.28
CA PHE A 13 15.43 3.89 -9.98
C PHE A 13 14.68 3.63 -11.28
N THR A 14 14.60 2.37 -11.70
CA THR A 14 13.88 2.03 -12.94
C THR A 14 12.38 2.17 -12.75
N LYS A 15 11.65 2.41 -13.83
CA LYS A 15 10.18 2.38 -13.81
C LYS A 15 9.74 1.02 -13.25
N PRO A 16 8.94 0.97 -12.17
CA PRO A 16 8.45 -0.29 -11.63
C PRO A 16 7.56 -1.01 -12.63
N GLU A 17 7.84 -2.30 -12.84
CA GLU A 17 7.05 -3.18 -13.70
C GLU A 17 6.07 -4.00 -12.86
N ILE A 18 4.80 -4.03 -13.24
CA ILE A 18 3.80 -4.92 -12.63
C ILE A 18 4.10 -6.36 -13.05
N VAL A 19 4.42 -7.21 -12.07
CA VAL A 19 4.71 -8.64 -12.26
C VAL A 19 3.64 -9.56 -11.65
N GLY A 20 2.69 -8.99 -10.91
CA GLY A 20 1.57 -9.74 -10.38
C GLY A 20 0.70 -8.92 -9.45
N TYR A 21 -0.30 -9.58 -8.88
CA TYR A 21 -1.32 -9.00 -8.03
C TYR A 21 -1.86 -10.06 -7.08
N MET A 22 -2.54 -9.63 -6.02
CA MET A 22 -3.35 -10.49 -5.17
C MET A 22 -4.54 -9.72 -4.60
N SER A 23 -5.59 -10.47 -4.31
CA SER A 23 -6.71 -10.02 -3.49
C SER A 23 -6.69 -10.76 -2.16
N VAL A 24 -7.16 -10.09 -1.10
CA VAL A 24 -7.30 -10.66 0.24
C VAL A 24 -8.73 -10.46 0.70
N ASP A 25 -9.43 -11.54 1.01
CA ASP A 25 -10.86 -11.47 1.34
C ASP A 25 -11.15 -11.05 2.79
N VAL A 26 -12.44 -10.96 3.12
CA VAL A 26 -12.97 -10.70 4.48
C VAL A 26 -12.42 -11.63 5.56
N SER A 27 -12.02 -12.85 5.19
CA SER A 27 -11.43 -13.86 6.10
C SER A 27 -9.90 -13.81 6.11
N ARG A 28 -9.31 -12.77 5.52
CA ARG A 28 -7.86 -12.56 5.34
C ARG A 28 -7.19 -13.70 4.54
N GLN A 29 -7.91 -14.31 3.60
CA GLN A 29 -7.38 -15.36 2.73
C GLN A 29 -6.86 -14.79 1.41
N TYR A 30 -5.77 -15.38 0.92
CA TYR A 30 -5.12 -15.00 -0.34
C TYR A 30 -5.92 -15.53 -1.52
N HIS A 31 -6.11 -14.67 -2.53
CA HIS A 31 -6.70 -14.99 -3.82
C HIS A 31 -5.84 -14.43 -4.95
N SER A 32 -5.63 -15.23 -5.99
CA SER A 32 -4.90 -14.84 -7.20
C SER A 32 -5.84 -14.21 -8.24
N ASP A 33 -6.59 -13.19 -7.85
CA ASP A 33 -7.56 -12.51 -8.71
C ASP A 33 -7.63 -11.01 -8.41
N LEU A 34 -8.55 -10.32 -9.09
CA LEU A 34 -8.82 -8.89 -8.93
C LEU A 34 -10.09 -8.62 -8.10
N SER A 35 -10.56 -9.59 -7.30
CA SER A 35 -11.84 -9.49 -6.59
C SER A 35 -11.92 -8.33 -5.60
N GLN A 36 -10.77 -7.85 -5.10
CA GLN A 36 -10.69 -6.74 -4.14
C GLN A 36 -10.26 -5.42 -4.75
N LEU A 37 -10.10 -5.35 -6.07
CA LEU A 37 -9.82 -4.12 -6.78
C LEU A 37 -11.02 -3.16 -6.70
N LYS A 38 -10.77 -1.92 -6.28
CA LYS A 38 -11.82 -0.89 -6.15
C LYS A 38 -11.60 0.26 -7.12
N TYR A 39 -12.64 1.08 -7.29
CA TYR A 39 -12.70 2.11 -8.32
C TYR A 39 -13.18 3.45 -7.77
N LEU A 40 -12.41 4.51 -8.02
CA LEU A 40 -12.85 5.89 -7.83
C LEU A 40 -13.61 6.34 -9.07
N THR A 41 -14.94 6.33 -8.98
CA THR A 41 -15.83 6.59 -10.12
C THR A 41 -16.22 8.06 -10.23
N VAL A 42 -16.12 8.81 -9.14
CA VAL A 42 -16.45 10.23 -9.09
C VAL A 42 -15.42 10.97 -8.25
N ILE A 43 -14.86 12.05 -8.80
CA ILE A 43 -14.08 13.03 -8.02
C ILE A 43 -15.03 14.17 -7.63
N PRO A 44 -15.32 14.35 -6.34
CA PRO A 44 -16.17 15.44 -5.89
C PRO A 44 -15.54 16.80 -6.21
N ASN A 45 -16.34 17.73 -6.71
CA ASN A 45 -15.91 19.11 -6.92
C ASN A 45 -16.07 19.92 -5.62
N GLY A 46 -14.96 20.47 -5.12
CA GLY A 46 -14.96 21.38 -3.97
C GLY A 46 -15.00 20.66 -2.62
N ARG A 47 -15.65 21.28 -1.62
CA ARG A 47 -15.72 20.74 -0.26
C ARG A 47 -16.76 19.62 -0.18
N ILE A 48 -16.39 18.54 0.47
CA ILE A 48 -17.26 17.40 0.75
C ILE A 48 -17.56 17.31 2.24
N ALA A 49 -18.78 16.88 2.57
CA ALA A 49 -19.22 16.62 3.93
C ALA A 49 -19.49 15.12 4.07
N LEU A 50 -18.46 14.37 4.47
CA LEU A 50 -18.55 12.93 4.71
C LEU A 50 -18.56 12.67 6.22
N ASP A 51 -19.56 11.94 6.72
CA ASP A 51 -19.56 11.50 8.11
C ASP A 51 -18.74 10.23 8.27
N LEU A 52 -17.47 10.39 8.61
CA LEU A 52 -16.55 9.27 8.83
C LEU A 52 -16.88 8.42 10.07
N ASN A 53 -17.87 8.81 10.88
CA ASN A 53 -18.36 7.99 11.99
C ASN A 53 -19.52 7.07 11.57
N TYR A 54 -20.10 7.27 10.38
CA TYR A 54 -21.27 6.53 9.93
C TYR A 54 -21.01 5.01 9.86
N GLY A 55 -21.67 4.23 10.72
CA GLY A 55 -21.57 2.77 10.76
C GLY A 55 -20.21 2.22 11.21
N ILE A 56 -19.36 3.04 11.81
CA ILE A 56 -18.00 2.65 12.22
C ILE A 56 -18.00 1.56 13.31
N GLU A 57 -19.06 1.53 14.12
CA GLU A 57 -19.30 0.53 15.17
C GLU A 57 -19.61 -0.87 14.61
N LYS A 58 -20.05 -0.95 13.35
CA LYS A 58 -20.33 -2.22 12.65
C LYS A 58 -19.11 -2.75 11.89
N ALA A 59 -18.01 -2.01 11.87
CA ALA A 59 -16.82 -2.36 11.10
C ALA A 59 -16.23 -3.71 11.55
N VAL A 60 -15.91 -4.56 10.57
CA VAL A 60 -15.16 -5.80 10.80
C VAL A 60 -13.68 -5.44 10.87
N LYS A 61 -13.14 -5.51 12.09
CA LYS A 61 -11.75 -5.17 12.38
C LYS A 61 -10.77 -6.19 11.84
N ARG A 62 -9.58 -5.72 11.49
CA ARG A 62 -8.52 -6.58 10.97
C ARG A 62 -8.08 -7.59 12.03
N THR A 63 -8.01 -8.86 11.66
CA THR A 63 -7.71 -9.96 12.62
C THR A 63 -6.21 -10.14 12.89
N THR A 64 -5.35 -9.57 12.05
CA THR A 64 -3.89 -9.75 12.06
C THR A 64 -3.08 -8.50 12.44
N ASP A 65 -3.72 -7.49 13.02
CA ASP A 65 -3.16 -6.15 13.29
C ASP A 65 -1.90 -6.10 14.18
N ASN A 66 -1.49 -7.22 14.80
CA ASN A 66 -0.31 -7.31 15.65
C ASN A 66 1.00 -7.60 14.90
N ASN A 67 1.09 -7.25 13.60
CA ASN A 67 2.24 -7.56 12.75
C ASN A 67 2.58 -9.07 12.66
N ASN A 68 1.66 -9.96 13.05
CA ASN A 68 1.85 -11.41 13.04
C ASN A 68 1.89 -11.97 11.61
N GLU A 69 1.18 -11.33 10.68
CA GLU A 69 1.16 -11.72 9.27
C GLU A 69 2.50 -11.46 8.57
N GLN A 70 3.30 -10.50 9.06
CA GLN A 70 4.65 -10.21 8.56
C GLN A 70 4.68 -10.10 7.02
N ILE A 71 5.38 -11.03 6.35
CA ILE A 71 5.44 -11.14 4.89
C ILE A 71 4.73 -12.40 4.37
N VAL A 72 3.88 -13.05 5.17
CA VAL A 72 3.24 -14.34 4.82
C VAL A 72 2.42 -14.24 3.53
N LEU A 73 1.61 -13.18 3.35
CA LEU A 73 0.84 -13.01 2.11
C LEU A 73 1.75 -12.79 0.89
N LEU A 74 2.85 -12.05 1.04
CA LEU A 74 3.87 -11.92 0.01
C LEU A 74 4.51 -13.26 -0.32
N LEU A 75 4.82 -14.09 0.68
CA LEU A 75 5.37 -15.43 0.47
C LEU A 75 4.36 -16.35 -0.24
N LYS A 76 3.06 -16.26 0.09
CA LYS A 76 1.99 -16.97 -0.63
C LYS A 76 1.94 -16.56 -2.11
N PHE A 77 2.01 -15.25 -2.40
CA PHE A 77 2.12 -14.76 -3.78
C PHE A 77 3.34 -15.34 -4.51
N LEU A 78 4.52 -15.34 -3.89
CA LEU A 78 5.72 -15.90 -4.51
C LEU A 78 5.62 -17.39 -4.78
N LEU A 79 4.98 -18.15 -3.89
CA LEU A 79 4.76 -19.59 -4.08
C LEU A 79 3.79 -19.85 -5.24
N ASP A 80 2.72 -19.07 -5.34
CA ASP A 80 1.75 -19.13 -6.43
C ASP A 80 2.38 -18.76 -7.78
N LYS A 81 3.21 -17.71 -7.83
CA LYS A 81 3.84 -17.22 -9.05
C LYS A 81 5.23 -17.80 -9.34
N ARG A 82 5.71 -18.74 -8.52
CA ARG A 82 7.05 -19.33 -8.63
C ARG A 82 7.42 -19.82 -10.04
N PRO A 83 6.52 -20.45 -10.82
CA PRO A 83 6.87 -20.89 -12.19
C PRO A 83 7.16 -19.74 -13.16
N ALA A 84 6.57 -18.57 -12.93
CA ALA A 84 6.65 -17.41 -13.82
C ALA A 84 7.64 -16.34 -13.33
N LEU A 85 8.00 -16.34 -12.05
CA LEU A 85 8.96 -15.38 -11.49
C LEU A 85 10.40 -15.89 -11.67
N PRO A 86 11.31 -15.08 -12.22
CA PRO A 86 12.73 -15.42 -12.33
C PRO A 86 13.40 -15.30 -10.96
N THR A 87 13.06 -16.21 -10.04
CA THR A 87 13.62 -16.30 -8.68
C THR A 87 15.00 -16.96 -8.67
N ASN A 88 15.41 -17.57 -9.79
CA ASN A 88 16.71 -18.20 -10.02
C ASN A 88 17.71 -17.28 -10.75
N SER A 89 17.57 -15.96 -10.66
CA SER A 89 18.59 -15.05 -11.20
C SER A 89 19.92 -15.22 -10.46
N PHE A 90 21.03 -15.14 -11.20
CA PHE A 90 22.37 -15.10 -10.59
C PHE A 90 22.54 -13.88 -9.66
N GLU A 91 21.84 -12.79 -9.96
CA GLU A 91 21.83 -11.60 -9.13
C GLU A 91 20.79 -11.70 -8.00
N PRO A 92 21.17 -11.40 -6.75
CA PRO A 92 20.25 -11.36 -5.64
C PRO A 92 19.16 -10.30 -5.79
N MET A 93 17.95 -10.64 -5.35
CA MET A 93 16.81 -9.73 -5.28
C MET A 93 16.46 -9.42 -3.83
N PHE A 94 16.18 -8.15 -3.54
CA PHE A 94 15.54 -7.76 -2.28
C PHE A 94 14.03 -7.87 -2.41
N ILE A 95 13.42 -8.61 -1.50
CA ILE A 95 12.01 -8.93 -1.54
C ILE A 95 11.33 -8.42 -0.27
N THR A 96 10.34 -7.53 -0.42
CA THR A 96 9.67 -6.90 0.74
C THR A 96 8.34 -6.23 0.37
N TYR A 97 7.74 -5.46 1.28
CA TYR A 97 6.62 -4.57 0.97
C TYR A 97 7.08 -3.13 0.75
N ARG A 98 6.32 -2.37 -0.06
CA ARG A 98 6.47 -0.92 -0.29
C ARG A 98 6.65 -0.17 1.03
N ARG A 99 5.88 -0.53 2.06
CA ARG A 99 5.97 0.06 3.41
C ARG A 99 7.39 -0.02 3.99
N THR A 100 8.06 -1.16 3.87
CA THR A 100 9.45 -1.35 4.36
C THR A 100 10.41 -0.41 3.64
N LEU A 101 10.29 -0.32 2.31
CA LEU A 101 11.13 0.56 1.49
C LEU A 101 10.92 2.03 1.86
N ILE A 102 9.67 2.46 2.03
CA ILE A 102 9.34 3.82 2.48
C ILE A 102 9.94 4.11 3.86
N SER A 103 9.87 3.17 4.80
CA SER A 103 10.49 3.34 6.12
C SER A 103 12.02 3.53 6.03
N VAL A 104 12.70 2.76 5.19
CA VAL A 104 14.16 2.93 4.93
C VAL A 104 14.46 4.27 4.27
N MET A 105 13.65 4.71 3.30
CA MET A 105 13.84 6.01 2.64
C MET A 105 13.59 7.17 3.61
N CYS A 106 12.55 7.08 4.43
CA CYS A 106 12.20 8.11 5.42
C CYS A 106 13.21 8.19 6.56
N SER A 107 13.89 7.10 6.94
CA SER A 107 14.87 7.13 8.03
C SER A 107 16.08 8.02 7.71
N ALA A 108 16.34 8.31 6.43
CA ALA A 108 17.37 9.27 6.04
C ALA A 108 17.03 10.73 6.41
N PHE A 109 15.75 11.03 6.63
CA PHE A 109 15.25 12.39 6.93
C PHE A 109 14.68 12.51 8.35
N CYS A 110 14.19 11.40 8.91
CA CYS A 110 13.47 11.37 10.16
C CYS A 110 14.29 10.67 11.25
N ASN A 111 15.02 11.44 12.07
CA ASN A 111 15.82 10.91 13.19
C ASN A 111 14.99 10.38 14.38
N LYS A 112 13.65 10.33 14.27
CA LYS A 112 12.74 10.03 15.40
C LYS A 112 12.21 8.60 15.42
N ASP A 113 12.14 7.93 14.28
CA ASP A 113 11.52 6.62 14.17
C ASP A 113 12.62 5.55 14.13
N CYS A 114 12.73 4.75 15.20
CA CYS A 114 13.63 3.59 15.21
C CYS A 114 13.07 2.51 14.26
N LEU A 115 13.93 1.92 13.43
CA LEU A 115 13.53 0.97 12.40
C LEU A 115 14.08 -0.43 12.74
N HIS A 116 13.19 -1.40 12.94
CA HIS A 116 13.56 -2.81 13.03
C HIS A 116 13.16 -3.54 11.75
N ILE A 117 14.15 -4.12 11.05
CA ILE A 117 13.93 -4.94 9.87
C ILE A 117 14.68 -6.26 10.07
N ALA A 118 13.97 -7.38 10.04
CA ALA A 118 14.58 -8.70 9.90
C ALA A 118 14.96 -8.92 8.44
N ALA A 119 16.17 -9.41 8.20
CA ALA A 119 16.66 -9.78 6.88
C ALA A 119 17.04 -11.26 6.86
N THR A 120 16.65 -11.98 5.81
CA THR A 120 17.01 -13.40 5.63
C THR A 120 17.42 -13.65 4.19
N LEU A 121 18.58 -14.26 3.99
CA LEU A 121 19.03 -14.74 2.68
C LEU A 121 18.54 -16.18 2.49
N TYR A 122 17.75 -16.41 1.44
CA TYR A 122 17.26 -17.74 1.08
C TYR A 122 17.18 -17.87 -0.44
N ASN A 123 17.74 -18.96 -0.99
CA ASN A 123 17.84 -19.20 -2.45
C ASN A 123 18.31 -17.96 -3.23
N ASN A 124 19.42 -17.36 -2.80
CA ASN A 124 20.01 -16.16 -3.40
C ASN A 124 19.13 -14.89 -3.34
N ASN A 125 18.04 -14.87 -2.58
CA ASN A 125 17.17 -13.71 -2.42
C ASN A 125 17.18 -13.20 -0.97
N VAL A 126 17.16 -11.88 -0.79
CA VAL A 126 17.15 -11.23 0.53
C VAL A 126 15.73 -10.78 0.87
N TYR A 127 15.11 -11.46 1.81
CA TYR A 127 13.77 -11.13 2.29
C TYR A 127 13.87 -10.12 3.44
N LEU A 128 13.15 -9.01 3.33
CA LEU A 128 13.11 -7.98 4.38
C LEU A 128 11.70 -7.91 4.98
N CYS A 129 11.63 -8.02 6.30
CA CYS A 129 10.38 -7.92 7.07
C CYS A 129 10.51 -6.84 8.14
N SER A 130 9.68 -5.81 8.07
CA SER A 130 9.57 -4.82 9.15
C SER A 130 9.01 -5.48 10.41
N LEU A 131 9.66 -5.20 11.54
CA LEU A 131 9.25 -5.65 12.86
C LEU A 131 8.78 -4.45 13.69
N GLU A 132 7.81 -4.66 14.58
CA GLU A 132 7.43 -3.63 15.55
C GLU A 132 8.60 -3.40 16.52
N THR A 133 8.87 -2.13 16.82
CA THR A 133 9.76 -1.78 17.92
C THR A 133 9.01 -1.88 19.26
N PRO A 134 9.70 -1.97 20.41
CA PRO A 134 9.04 -1.88 21.71
C PRO A 134 8.17 -0.63 21.86
N GLN A 135 8.59 0.49 21.26
CA GLN A 135 7.84 1.74 21.23
C GLN A 135 6.57 1.64 20.38
N ASP A 136 6.60 0.94 19.23
CA ASP A 136 5.42 0.69 18.41
C ASP A 136 4.40 -0.17 19.16
N VAL A 137 4.88 -1.23 19.82
CA VAL A 137 4.04 -2.10 20.65
C VAL A 137 3.40 -1.29 21.78
N GLN A 138 4.19 -0.50 22.51
CA GLN A 138 3.67 0.35 23.59
C GLN A 138 2.62 1.33 23.06
N LYS A 139 2.92 2.04 21.95
CA LYS A 139 2.01 3.00 21.33
C LYS A 139 0.71 2.33 20.88
N ARG A 140 0.78 1.12 20.33
CA ARG A 140 -0.39 0.34 19.90
C ARG A 140 -1.25 -0.07 21.11
N LEU A 141 -0.64 -0.56 22.18
CA LEU A 141 -1.34 -0.97 23.41
C LEU A 141 -1.93 0.22 24.17
N SER A 142 -1.31 1.40 24.08
CA SER A 142 -1.77 2.62 24.74
C SER A 142 -2.65 3.51 23.88
N ARG A 143 -3.15 3.03 22.72
CA ARG A 143 -4.01 3.83 21.83
C ARG A 143 -5.27 4.27 22.57
N SER A 144 -5.52 5.57 22.53
CA SER A 144 -6.79 6.13 22.98
C SER A 144 -7.94 5.71 22.04
N LEU A 145 -9.17 5.74 22.55
CA LEU A 145 -10.37 5.53 21.75
C LEU A 145 -10.44 6.50 20.55
N GLN A 146 -9.92 7.72 20.72
CA GLN A 146 -9.88 8.72 19.67
C GLN A 146 -8.90 8.33 18.55
N GLU A 147 -7.72 7.84 18.88
CA GLU A 147 -6.74 7.36 17.89
C GLU A 147 -7.25 6.13 17.12
N ILE A 148 -7.94 5.21 17.80
CA ILE A 148 -8.59 4.07 17.15
C ILE A 148 -9.64 4.55 16.13
N LYS A 149 -10.45 5.55 16.50
CA LYS A 149 -11.41 6.17 15.57
C LYS A 149 -10.72 6.80 14.37
N PHE A 150 -9.60 7.51 14.57
CA PHE A 150 -8.85 8.12 13.47
C PHE A 150 -8.30 7.09 12.48
N CYS A 151 -7.86 5.92 12.94
CA CYS A 151 -7.48 4.82 12.05
C CYS A 151 -8.68 4.31 11.23
N ALA A 152 -9.83 4.13 11.88
CA ALA A 152 -11.04 3.65 11.23
C ALA A 152 -11.63 4.66 10.22
N TRP A 153 -11.41 5.97 10.42
CA TRP A 153 -11.80 7.01 9.48
C TRP A 153 -11.11 6.90 8.11
N GLY A 154 -9.89 6.35 8.05
CA GLY A 154 -9.23 6.07 6.77
C GLY A 154 -10.03 5.07 5.93
N TYR A 155 -10.33 3.91 6.51
CA TYR A 155 -11.15 2.89 5.85
C TYR A 155 -12.57 3.38 5.52
N LYS A 156 -13.18 4.18 6.41
CA LYS A 156 -14.51 4.75 6.11
C LYS A 156 -14.44 5.76 4.95
N PHE A 157 -13.38 6.55 4.88
CA PHE A 157 -13.17 7.46 3.75
C PHE A 157 -13.00 6.70 2.43
N GLU A 158 -12.22 5.61 2.43
CA GLU A 158 -12.13 4.71 1.27
C GLU A 158 -13.51 4.20 0.85
N GLN A 159 -14.35 3.75 1.79
CA GLN A 159 -15.72 3.32 1.50
C GLN A 159 -16.60 4.42 0.91
N PHE A 160 -16.41 5.69 1.31
CA PHE A 160 -17.18 6.80 0.71
C PHE A 160 -16.75 7.11 -0.73
N MET A 161 -15.51 6.81 -1.09
CA MET A 161 -14.90 7.24 -2.34
C MET A 161 -14.84 6.12 -3.38
N LEU A 162 -14.83 4.85 -2.95
CA LEU A 162 -14.51 3.71 -3.79
C LEU A 162 -15.71 2.77 -3.97
N SER A 163 -15.90 2.35 -5.21
CA SER A 163 -16.89 1.37 -5.63
C SER A 163 -16.25 0.02 -5.94
N ASP A 164 -17.02 -1.06 -5.80
CA ASP A 164 -16.60 -2.40 -6.21
C ASP A 164 -16.55 -2.56 -7.75
N LEU A 165 -17.21 -1.67 -8.50
CA LEU A 165 -17.22 -1.67 -9.98
C LEU A 165 -17.07 -0.24 -10.53
N PRO A 166 -16.43 -0.05 -11.70
CA PRO A 166 -16.10 1.27 -12.26
C PRO A 166 -17.31 2.14 -12.64
N ASN A 167 -18.50 1.54 -12.78
CA ASN A 167 -19.72 2.25 -13.18
C ASN A 167 -20.78 2.29 -12.06
N LEU A 168 -20.40 1.92 -10.83
CA LEU A 168 -21.28 1.95 -9.68
C LEU A 168 -20.86 3.05 -8.70
N LYS A 169 -21.81 3.47 -7.87
CA LYS A 169 -21.55 4.33 -6.73
C LYS A 169 -21.06 3.49 -5.55
N PRO A 170 -20.22 4.06 -4.67
CA PRO A 170 -19.83 3.40 -3.43
C PRO A 170 -21.06 3.00 -2.59
N ASP A 171 -21.05 1.76 -2.07
CA ASP A 171 -22.03 1.30 -1.08
C ASP A 171 -21.54 1.67 0.32
N ILE A 172 -22.18 2.67 0.92
CA ILE A 172 -21.82 3.23 2.22
C ILE A 172 -22.53 2.57 3.40
N ASP A 173 -23.57 1.77 3.13
CA ASP A 173 -24.43 1.14 4.12
C ASP A 173 -23.92 -0.24 4.54
N LYS A 174 -23.14 -0.89 3.67
CA LYS A 174 -22.41 -2.11 4.06
C LYS A 174 -21.39 -1.81 5.19
N PRO A 175 -21.10 -2.79 6.06
CA PRO A 175 -20.02 -2.64 7.03
C PRO A 175 -18.66 -2.41 6.36
N VAL A 176 -17.81 -1.58 6.97
CA VAL A 176 -16.39 -1.47 6.58
C VAL A 176 -15.69 -2.78 6.94
N ILE A 177 -14.96 -3.36 5.97
CA ILE A 177 -14.20 -4.60 6.17
C ILE A 177 -12.71 -4.30 6.10
N GLU A 178 -12.03 -4.24 7.24
CA GLU A 178 -10.59 -3.86 7.31
C GLU A 178 -9.65 -5.01 6.92
N ASN A 179 -10.16 -6.25 6.84
CA ASN A 179 -9.41 -7.42 6.38
C ASN A 179 -9.15 -7.41 4.87
N GLU A 180 -10.03 -6.79 4.10
CA GLU A 180 -9.93 -6.78 2.64
C GLU A 180 -8.75 -5.94 2.17
N GLU A 181 -8.07 -6.42 1.12
CA GLU A 181 -6.92 -5.74 0.56
C GLU A 181 -6.72 -6.15 -0.90
N PHE A 182 -6.31 -5.20 -1.74
CA PHE A 182 -5.76 -5.47 -3.05
C PHE A 182 -4.31 -5.00 -3.10
N SER A 183 -3.41 -5.86 -3.56
CA SER A 183 -1.99 -5.52 -3.70
C SER A 183 -1.47 -5.83 -5.09
N ILE A 184 -0.56 -5.00 -5.57
CA ILE A 184 0.21 -5.21 -6.79
C ILE A 184 1.66 -5.49 -6.42
N PHE A 185 2.27 -6.42 -7.13
CA PHE A 185 3.68 -6.74 -6.98
C PHE A 185 4.46 -6.15 -8.14
N TYR A 186 5.50 -5.40 -7.79
CA TYR A 186 6.35 -4.70 -8.71
C TYR A 186 7.75 -5.31 -8.74
N ARG A 187 8.37 -5.28 -9.91
CA ARG A 187 9.81 -5.46 -10.09
C ARG A 187 10.44 -4.14 -10.49
N ALA A 188 11.55 -3.79 -9.85
CA ALA A 188 12.32 -2.59 -10.17
C ALA A 188 13.80 -2.81 -9.87
N MET A 189 14.64 -1.86 -10.27
CA MET A 189 16.04 -1.80 -9.89
C MET A 189 16.32 -0.47 -9.20
N PHE A 190 17.00 -0.51 -8.06
CA PHE A 190 17.47 0.66 -7.32
C PHE A 190 19.00 0.62 -7.22
N GLY A 191 19.67 1.52 -7.94
CA GLY A 191 21.11 1.46 -8.17
C GLY A 191 21.48 0.16 -8.87
N LYS A 192 22.18 -0.73 -8.16
CA LYS A 192 22.58 -2.07 -8.65
C LYS A 192 21.75 -3.21 -8.05
N HIS A 193 20.70 -2.89 -7.31
CA HIS A 193 19.93 -3.87 -6.56
C HIS A 193 18.58 -4.13 -7.21
N ASN A 194 18.31 -5.40 -7.52
CA ASN A 194 17.01 -5.84 -7.97
C ASN A 194 16.01 -5.85 -6.80
N LEU A 195 14.83 -5.31 -7.01
CA LEU A 195 13.74 -5.25 -6.04
C LEU A 195 12.53 -6.02 -6.59
N LEU A 196 11.89 -6.79 -5.71
CA LEU A 196 10.50 -7.19 -5.87
C LEU A 196 9.73 -6.78 -4.63
N TYR A 197 8.69 -5.97 -4.82
CA TYR A 197 7.92 -5.47 -3.69
C TYR A 197 6.42 -5.45 -3.92
N GLY A 198 5.68 -5.85 -2.89
CA GLY A 198 4.23 -5.71 -2.86
C GLY A 198 3.81 -4.31 -2.40
N ALA A 199 2.82 -3.72 -3.04
CA ALA A 199 2.20 -2.47 -2.63
C ALA A 199 0.68 -2.67 -2.57
N GLN A 200 0.08 -2.36 -1.42
CA GLN A 200 -1.36 -2.19 -1.32
C GLN A 200 -1.79 -1.00 -2.19
N ILE A 201 -2.90 -1.16 -2.89
CA ILE A 201 -3.50 -0.16 -3.78
C ILE A 201 -4.91 0.12 -3.28
N ASP A 202 -5.25 1.40 -3.12
CA ASP A 202 -6.58 1.79 -2.63
C ASP A 202 -7.62 1.65 -3.75
N GLY A 203 -7.31 2.09 -4.97
CA GLY A 203 -8.18 1.85 -6.12
C GLY A 203 -7.61 2.28 -7.48
N LEU A 204 -8.46 2.17 -8.50
CA LEU A 204 -8.23 2.71 -9.85
C LEU A 204 -9.07 3.95 -10.11
N LEU A 205 -8.54 4.87 -10.90
CA LEU A 205 -9.31 5.97 -11.44
C LEU A 205 -10.26 5.45 -12.53
N ALA A 206 -11.57 5.68 -12.36
CA ALA A 206 -12.60 5.27 -13.29
C ALA A 206 -13.64 6.37 -13.52
N THR A 207 -13.17 7.61 -13.72
CA THR A 207 -14.02 8.80 -13.89
C THR A 207 -14.45 9.05 -15.33
N THR A 208 -13.83 8.41 -16.31
CA THR A 208 -14.21 8.51 -17.71
C THR A 208 -15.35 7.53 -18.04
N GLU A 209 -16.32 7.98 -18.82
CA GLU A 209 -17.30 7.08 -19.41
C GLU A 209 -16.52 6.03 -20.23
N ASN A 210 -16.80 4.74 -19.98
CA ASN A 210 -16.21 3.55 -20.62
C ASN A 210 -14.99 2.89 -19.96
N VAL A 211 -14.66 3.17 -18.68
CA VAL A 211 -13.73 2.27 -17.98
C VAL A 211 -14.37 0.90 -17.79
N SER A 212 -13.85 -0.09 -18.50
CA SER A 212 -14.28 -1.48 -18.37
C SER A 212 -13.85 -2.02 -17.01
N GLY A 213 -14.71 -2.86 -16.43
CA GLY A 213 -14.32 -3.68 -15.28
C GLY A 213 -13.21 -4.67 -15.67
N PRO A 214 -12.71 -5.45 -14.70
CA PRO A 214 -11.69 -6.44 -14.99
C PRO A 214 -12.26 -7.47 -15.99
N PRO A 215 -11.42 -8.10 -16.84
CA PRO A 215 -11.91 -9.01 -17.87
C PRO A 215 -12.57 -10.25 -17.24
N LYS A 216 -13.76 -10.63 -17.73
CA LYS A 216 -14.61 -11.68 -17.11
C LYS A 216 -14.03 -13.10 -17.15
N MET A 217 -13.14 -13.38 -18.11
CA MET A 217 -12.48 -14.68 -18.29
C MET A 217 -10.96 -14.51 -18.38
N ALA A 218 -10.41 -13.56 -17.61
CA ALA A 218 -9.02 -13.16 -17.71
C ALA A 218 -8.07 -14.26 -17.24
N ASN A 219 -7.09 -14.57 -18.09
CA ASN A 219 -5.86 -15.22 -17.62
C ASN A 219 -4.94 -14.19 -16.92
N ASN A 220 -3.83 -14.67 -16.36
CA ASN A 220 -2.91 -13.81 -15.61
C ASN A 220 -2.34 -12.64 -16.43
N GLU A 221 -2.07 -12.84 -17.72
CA GLU A 221 -1.51 -11.84 -18.62
C GLU A 221 -2.52 -10.74 -18.95
N GLU A 222 -3.77 -11.11 -19.21
CA GLU A 222 -4.85 -10.15 -19.45
C GLU A 222 -5.09 -9.26 -18.23
N ASN A 223 -5.05 -9.82 -17.01
CA ASN A 223 -5.16 -9.03 -15.78
C ASN A 223 -3.96 -8.09 -15.59
N ILE A 224 -2.73 -8.54 -15.87
CA ILE A 224 -1.54 -7.66 -15.82
C ILE A 224 -1.67 -6.53 -16.83
N ASN A 225 -2.12 -6.82 -18.05
CA ASN A 225 -2.33 -5.81 -19.09
C ASN A 225 -3.43 -4.83 -18.71
N TYR A 226 -4.52 -5.31 -18.11
CA TYR A 226 -5.56 -4.46 -17.55
C TYR A 226 -4.98 -3.49 -16.51
N LEU A 227 -4.23 -3.98 -15.53
CA LEU A 227 -3.61 -3.15 -14.49
C LEU A 227 -2.59 -2.15 -15.08
N LYS A 228 -1.80 -2.54 -16.08
CA LYS A 228 -0.82 -1.67 -16.75
C LYS A 228 -1.47 -0.50 -17.51
N ASN A 229 -2.71 -0.67 -17.96
CA ASN A 229 -3.43 0.31 -18.78
C ASN A 229 -4.38 1.21 -17.96
N ASN A 230 -4.39 1.09 -16.63
CA ASN A 230 -5.23 1.90 -15.75
C ASN A 230 -4.37 2.73 -14.79
N GLU A 231 -4.94 3.83 -14.30
CA GLU A 231 -4.29 4.73 -13.35
C GLU A 231 -4.67 4.37 -11.92
N PHE A 232 -3.67 4.21 -11.05
CA PHE A 232 -3.85 3.96 -9.63
C PHE A 232 -4.04 5.25 -8.87
N ILE A 233 -4.85 5.19 -7.81
CA ILE A 233 -5.05 6.29 -6.86
C ILE A 233 -4.76 5.82 -5.44
N GLU A 234 -4.27 6.75 -4.62
CA GLU A 234 -4.07 6.56 -3.18
C GLU A 234 -4.95 7.59 -2.45
N LEU A 235 -5.76 7.13 -1.51
CA LEU A 235 -6.65 7.94 -0.70
C LEU A 235 -6.04 8.16 0.69
N LYS A 236 -6.09 9.40 1.17
CA LYS A 236 -5.54 9.77 2.47
C LYS A 236 -6.46 10.76 3.17
N THR A 237 -6.61 10.54 4.48
CA THR A 237 -7.26 11.49 5.38
C THR A 237 -6.17 12.24 6.15
N ASN A 238 -6.43 13.52 6.42
CA ASN A 238 -5.62 14.33 7.32
C ASN A 238 -6.53 15.32 8.05
N ARG A 239 -6.07 15.80 9.20
CA ARG A 239 -6.74 16.90 9.88
C ARG A 239 -6.77 18.13 8.96
N GLU A 240 -7.87 18.87 8.98
CA GLU A 240 -7.96 20.16 8.31
C GLU A 240 -6.83 21.09 8.79
N ILE A 241 -6.14 21.70 7.82
CA ILE A 241 -5.02 22.60 8.06
C ILE A 241 -5.59 24.01 8.22
N CYS A 242 -5.61 24.50 9.45
CA CYS A 242 -6.20 25.81 9.79
C CYS A 242 -5.14 26.88 10.08
N ASN A 243 -3.86 26.54 10.13
CA ASN A 243 -2.79 27.50 10.40
C ASN A 243 -1.44 27.13 9.75
N ARG A 244 -0.57 28.13 9.62
CA ARG A 244 0.76 28.01 8.98
C ARG A 244 1.65 26.95 9.62
N ARG A 245 1.58 26.75 10.94
CA ARG A 245 2.38 25.72 11.63
C ARG A 245 1.92 24.32 11.24
N GLN A 246 0.62 24.07 11.17
CA GLN A 246 0.06 22.81 10.69
C GLN A 246 0.45 22.55 9.24
N GLU A 247 0.40 23.59 8.39
CA GLU A 247 0.81 23.49 6.99
C GLU A 247 2.29 23.15 6.84
N GLN A 248 3.18 23.82 7.59
CA GLN A 248 4.61 23.55 7.58
C GLN A 248 4.92 22.12 8.03
N ASN A 249 4.27 21.64 9.10
CA ASN A 249 4.42 20.26 9.56
C ASN A 249 3.92 19.24 8.53
N PHE A 250 2.79 19.52 7.88
CA PHE A 250 2.26 18.67 6.82
C PHE A 250 3.21 18.60 5.63
N LYS A 251 3.80 19.73 5.20
CA LYS A 251 4.80 19.75 4.12
C LYS A 251 6.09 19.00 4.50
N ALA A 252 6.58 19.20 5.72
CA ALA A 252 7.85 18.63 6.15
C ALA A 252 7.80 17.13 6.45
N SER A 253 6.66 16.60 6.90
CA SER A 253 6.57 15.19 7.34
C SER A 253 5.37 14.44 6.77
N GLY A 254 4.25 15.12 6.53
CA GLY A 254 3.06 14.52 5.92
C GLY A 254 3.33 14.12 4.47
N LEU A 255 3.75 15.08 3.64
CA LEU A 255 4.03 14.85 2.21
C LEU A 255 5.13 13.80 1.98
N LEU A 256 6.16 13.78 2.83
CA LEU A 256 7.26 12.80 2.74
C LEU A 256 6.76 11.35 2.91
N LYS A 257 5.69 11.16 3.70
CA LYS A 257 5.13 9.84 4.04
C LYS A 257 3.86 9.50 3.23
N LEU A 258 3.43 10.38 2.32
CA LEU A 258 2.38 10.02 1.35
C LEU A 258 2.90 8.90 0.46
N ARG A 259 2.11 7.83 0.34
CA ARG A 259 2.48 6.59 -0.33
C ARG A 259 1.96 6.55 -1.76
#